data_AF-A0A349URJ1-F1
#
_entry.id   AF-A0A349URJ1-F1
#
_cell.length_a   1.000
_cell.length_b   1.000
_cell.length_c   1.000
_cell.angle_alpha   90.00
_cell.angle_beta   90.00
_cell.angle_gamma   90.00
#
_symmetry.space_group_name_H-M   'P 1'
#
loop_
_entity.id
_entity.type
_entity.pdbx_description
1 polymer ?
#
loop_
_entity_poly.entity_id
_entity_poly.type
_entity_poly.pdbx_seq_one_letter_code
_entity_poly.pdbx_strand_id
1 'polypeptide(L)' 'MKLRVTIFTNEKGTFTAICPSLPGCVCEGDTHDHAREKLDEAIKGYIAAVNNFVPDFDLQEVAEV' A
#
# COMPACT_ATOMS: atom_id res chain seq x y z
N MET A 1 3.85 -6.59 12.03
CA MET A 1 4.54 -7.23 10.88
C MET A 1 5.04 -6.11 9.96
N LYS A 2 6.14 -6.30 9.23
CA LYS A 2 6.68 -5.28 8.33
C LYS A 2 6.29 -5.61 6.90
N LEU A 3 5.55 -4.73 6.24
CA LEU A 3 5.23 -4.87 4.82
C LEU A 3 6.06 -3.87 4.04
N ARG A 4 6.61 -4.34 2.92
CA ARG A 4 7.31 -3.47 1.98
C ARG A 4 6.28 -2.98 0.98
N VAL A 5 6.28 -1.67 0.77
CA VAL A 5 5.43 -0.99 -0.20
C VAL A 5 6.33 -0.29 -1.19
N THR A 6 6.05 -0.45 -2.48
CA THR A 6 6.75 0.27 -3.54
C THR A 6 5.81 1.33 -4.10
N ILE A 7 6.25 2.59 -4.10
CA ILE A 7 5.48 3.70 -4.66
C ILE A 7 6.26 4.29 -5.82
N PHE A 8 5.63 4.38 -6.98
CA PHE A 8 6.21 4.96 -8.19
C PHE A 8 5.24 5.93 -8.84
N THR A 9 5.78 6.90 -9.58
CA THR A 9 4.98 7.88 -10.33
C THR A 9 4.73 7.37 -11.73
N ASN A 10 3.47 7.36 -12.18
CA ASN A 10 3.13 7.02 -13.55
C ASN A 10 3.30 8.22 -14.51
N GLU A 11 3.31 7.92 -15.81
CA GLU A 11 3.34 8.91 -16.90
C GLU A 11 2.21 9.95 -16.85
N LYS A 12 1.13 9.65 -16.12
CA LYS A 12 -0.02 10.55 -15.89
C LYS A 12 0.17 11.51 -14.71
N GLY A 13 1.31 11.45 -14.00
CA GLY A 13 1.56 12.21 -12.78
C GLY A 13 0.82 11.70 -11.55
N THR A 14 0.29 10.47 -11.59
CA THR A 14 -0.34 9.82 -10.44
C THR A 14 0.65 8.92 -9.72
N PHE A 15 0.47 8.74 -8.41
CA PHE A 15 1.28 7.85 -7.58
C PHE A 15 0.60 6.50 -7.47
N THR A 16 1.32 5.44 -7.83
CA THR A 16 0.87 4.06 -7.67
C THR A 16 1.67 3.41 -6.56
N ALA A 17 0.98 2.99 -5.51
CA ALA A 17 1.51 2.23 -4.39
C ALA A 17 1.12 0.75 -4.55
N ILE A 18 2.11 -0.13 -4.50
CA ILE A 18 1.94 -1.57 -4.62
C ILE A 18 2.61 -2.29 -3.46
N CYS A 19 1.97 -3.35 -2.95
CA CYS A 19 2.56 -4.21 -1.94
C CYS A 19 3.04 -5.53 -2.56
N PRO A 20 4.36 -5.72 -2.81
CA PRO A 20 4.89 -6.98 -3.34
C PRO A 20 4.57 -8.20 -2.46
N SER A 21 4.34 -8.02 -1.16
CA SER A 21 3.94 -9.11 -0.26
C SER A 21 2.47 -9.52 -0.41
N LEU A 22 1.64 -8.68 -1.01
CA LEU A 22 0.20 -8.90 -1.22
C LEU A 22 -0.12 -8.63 -2.69
N PRO A 23 0.23 -9.56 -3.61
CA PRO A 23 -0.03 -9.42 -5.03
C PRO A 23 -1.55 -9.33 -5.24
N GLY A 24 -2.03 -8.11 -5.53
CA GLY A 24 -3.46 -7.78 -5.61
C GLY A 24 -3.85 -6.52 -4.82
N CYS A 25 -3.01 -6.09 -3.88
CA CYS A 25 -3.19 -4.81 -3.19
C CYS A 25 -2.39 -3.72 -3.92
N VAL A 26 -3.07 -3.05 -4.85
CA VAL A 26 -2.58 -1.90 -5.63
C VAL A 26 -3.48 -0.72 -5.32
N CYS A 27 -2.89 0.43 -5.05
CA CYS A 27 -3.61 1.68 -4.81
C CYS A 27 -3.00 2.80 -5.65
N GLU A 28 -3.87 3.62 -6.24
CA GLU A 28 -3.48 4.83 -6.94
C GLU A 28 -3.98 6.06 -6.17
N GLY A 29 -3.13 7.08 -6.12
CA GLY A 29 -3.42 8.34 -5.47
C GLY A 29 -2.85 9.53 -6.24
N ASP A 30 -3.47 10.68 -6.05
CA ASP A 30 -3.04 11.96 -6.63
C ASP A 30 -1.72 12.45 -6.02
N THR A 31 -1.47 12.04 -4.78
CA THR A 31 -0.22 12.30 -4.07
C THR A 31 0.32 11.01 -3.48
N HIS A 32 1.63 11.02 -3.21
CA HIS A 32 2.33 9.96 -2.54
C HIS A 32 1.67 9.56 -1.21
N ASP A 33 1.31 10.54 -0.38
CA ASP A 33 0.63 10.34 0.90
C ASP A 33 -0.76 9.70 0.72
N HIS A 34 -1.53 10.17 -0.26
CA HIS A 34 -2.85 9.63 -0.54
C HIS A 34 -2.81 8.18 -1.04
N ALA A 35 -1.82 7.84 -1.87
CA ALA A 35 -1.63 6.46 -2.32
C ALA A 35 -1.24 5.54 -1.16
N ARG A 36 -0.41 6.04 -0.22
CA ARG A 36 0.01 5.34 0.98
C ARG A 36 -1.15 5.11 1.95
N GLU A 37 -1.96 6.12 2.25
CA GLU A 37 -3.13 6.00 3.12
C GLU A 37 -4.12 4.97 2.58
N LYS A 38 -4.46 5.05 1.28
CA LYS A 38 -5.35 4.06 0.64
C LYS A 38 -4.81 2.64 0.75
N LEU A 39 -3.50 2.46 0.55
CA LEU A 39 -2.89 1.14 0.63
C LEU A 39 -2.92 0.61 2.08
N ASP A 40 -2.68 1.47 3.08
CA ASP A 40 -2.82 1.11 4.49
C ASP A 40 -4.23 0.62 4.83
N GLU A 41 -5.26 1.36 4.40
CA GLU A 41 -6.66 0.97 4.58
C GLU A 41 -6.98 -0.34 3.87
N ALA A 42 -6.51 -0.52 2.63
CA ALA A 42 -6.72 -1.73 1.85
C ALA A 42 -6.06 -2.96 2.50
N ILE A 43 -4.84 -2.82 3.01
CA ILE A 43 -4.13 -3.88 3.73
C ILE A 43 -4.87 -4.21 5.03
N LYS A 44 -5.28 -3.21 5.82
CA LYS A 44 -6.05 -3.41 7.05
C LYS A 44 -7.35 -4.15 6.75
N GLY A 45 -8.09 -3.76 5.72
CA GLY A 45 -9.32 -4.41 5.28
C GLY A 45 -9.09 -5.86 4.83
N TYR A 46 -8.04 -6.10 4.04
CA TYR A 46 -7.69 -7.44 3.58
C TYR A 46 -7.38 -8.38 4.75
N ILE A 47 -6.59 -7.92 5.72
CA ILE A 47 -6.19 -8.75 6.87
C ILE A 47 -7.35 -8.91 7.86
N ALA A 48 -8.19 -7.89 8.03
CA ALA A 48 -9.45 -8.01 8.76
C ALA A 48 -10.33 -9.11 8.15
N ALA A 49 -10.45 -9.15 6.81
CA ALA A 49 -11.24 -10.14 6.10
C ALA A 49 -10.63 -11.55 6.17
N VAL A 50 -9.30 -11.68 6.07
CA VAL A 50 -8.62 -12.98 6.07
C VAL A 50 -8.46 -13.56 7.47
N ASN A 51 -8.14 -12.74 8.48
CA ASN A 51 -7.67 -13.21 9.78
C ASN A 51 -8.58 -12.79 10.95
N ASN A 52 -9.68 -12.07 10.70
CA ASN A 52 -10.56 -11.47 11.72
C ASN A 52 -9.79 -10.70 12.82
N PHE A 53 -8.62 -10.20 12.46
CA PHE A 53 -7.67 -9.55 13.35
C PHE A 53 -6.98 -8.47 12.53
N VAL A 54 -6.91 -7.24 13.05
CA VAL A 54 -6.17 -6.13 12.44
C VAL A 54 -4.89 -5.93 13.25
N PRO A 55 -3.75 -6.47 12.80
CA PRO A 55 -2.48 -6.13 13.42
C PRO A 55 -2.15 -4.67 13.13
N ASP A 56 -1.44 -4.05 14.07
CA ASP A 56 -0.72 -2.81 13.79
C ASP A 56 0.42 -3.14 12.78
N PHE A 57 0.32 -2.58 11.58
CA PHE A 57 1.30 -2.78 10.51
C PHE A 57 2.14 -1.53 10.32
N ASP A 58 3.46 -1.73 10.28
CA ASP A 58 4.40 -0.69 9.89
C ASP A 58 4.67 -0.85 8.38
N LEU A 59 4.14 0.07 7.59
CA LEU A 59 4.40 0.13 6.15
C LEU A 59 5.75 0.78 5.92
N GLN A 60 6.72 -0.06 5.58
CA GLN A 60 8.02 0.39 5.11
C GLN A 60 7.93 0.66 3.62
N GLU A 61 7.95 1.94 3.32
CA GLU A 61 8.00 2.43 1.95
C GLU A 61 9.41 2.26 1.41
N VAL A 62 9.49 1.60 0.27
CA VAL A 62 10.68 1.38 -0.50
C VAL A 62 10.44 2.11 -1.81
N ALA A 63 10.80 3.39 -1.84
CA ALA A 63 10.76 4.18 -3.07
C ALA A 63 11.88 3.65 -3.97
N GLU A 64 11.52 2.88 -4.99
CA GLU A 64 12.41 2.60 -6.11
C GLU A 64 11.87 3.40 -7.31
N VAL A 65 12.65 4.44 -7.63
CA VAL A 65 12.64 5.36 -8.79
C VAL A 65 11.42 5.35 -9.72
#